data_AF-A0A0Q7PZR0-F1
#
_entry.id   AF-A0A0Q7PZR0-F1
#
_cell.length_a   1.000
_cell.length_b   1.000
_cell.length_c   1.000
_cell.angle_alpha   90.00
_cell.angle_beta   90.00
_cell.angle_gamma   90.00
#
_symmetry.space_group_name_H-M   'P 1'
#
loop_
_entity.id
_entity.type
_entity.pdbx_description
1 polymer ?
#
loop_
_entity_poly.entity_id
_entity_poly.type
_entity_poly.pdbx_seq_one_letter_code
_entity_poly.pdbx_strand_id
1 'polypeptide(L)'
;MNKNMLAVALASLLVGGVAVAAYNSFRSNDNTAANDFATANPQATAGVEGDLAANGAIDASKLEYADVVNVKELTEKKPLYATVIGTEPVKETSTTSTPREVCQDVVVQERAPERDGNVGGTVAGAIIGGLVGNQVGGGTGKKAATVAGAAAGGYIGNRVDRNHVGGKVVSRTERQCHTVSDSSTSSKTVAYNVTYRNPDGTTGTMRTGSKPGSQIRLGSENEVVGYNVTYRYNGAEQTIRMDEKPGDKLPVINGEVVTQTASAASDGTQG
;
A
#
# COMPACT_ATOMS: atom_id res chain seq x y z
N MET A 1 -12.90 -26.57 -23.24
CA MET A 1 -11.81 -27.54 -23.00
C MET A 1 -10.58 -26.74 -22.62
N ASN A 2 -10.00 -26.99 -21.45
CA ASN A 2 -8.56 -27.12 -21.19
C ASN A 2 -8.36 -27.49 -19.71
N LYS A 3 -7.51 -28.51 -19.49
CA LYS A 3 -7.49 -29.41 -18.34
C LYS A 3 -6.87 -28.78 -17.08
N ASN A 4 -7.56 -28.96 -15.95
CA ASN A 4 -6.98 -28.93 -14.62
C ASN A 4 -5.94 -30.04 -14.49
N MET A 5 -4.70 -29.72 -14.11
CA MET A 5 -3.70 -30.71 -13.73
C MET A 5 -3.39 -30.58 -12.24
N LEU A 6 -3.81 -31.60 -11.49
CA LEU A 6 -3.48 -31.83 -10.10
C LEU A 6 -1.96 -32.02 -9.94
N ALA A 7 -1.39 -31.39 -8.92
CA ALA A 7 -0.12 -31.80 -8.32
C ALA A 7 -0.40 -32.16 -6.86
N VAL A 8 -0.52 -33.46 -6.59
CA VAL A 8 -0.57 -34.02 -5.24
C VAL A 8 0.85 -34.49 -4.91
N ALA A 9 1.56 -33.73 -4.08
CA ALA A 9 2.84 -34.14 -3.52
C ALA A 9 2.58 -35.00 -2.28
N LEU A 10 2.66 -36.32 -2.46
CA LEU A 10 2.69 -37.28 -1.35
C LEU A 10 4.08 -37.23 -0.71
N ALA A 11 4.21 -36.52 0.41
CA ALA A 11 5.39 -36.59 1.26
C ALA A 11 5.34 -37.89 2.07
N SER A 12 6.18 -38.85 1.69
CA SER A 12 6.38 -40.11 2.37
C SER A 12 7.03 -39.89 3.74
N LEU A 13 6.31 -40.37 4.76
CA LEU A 13 6.75 -40.75 6.10
C LEU A 13 8.17 -41.36 6.12
N LEU A 14 9.09 -40.71 6.85
CA LEU A 14 10.35 -41.29 7.31
C LEU A 14 10.37 -41.24 8.83
N VAL A 15 9.75 -42.26 9.44
CA VAL A 15 9.89 -42.60 10.85
C VAL A 15 11.23 -43.31 11.01
N GLY A 16 12.24 -42.55 11.40
CA GLY A 16 13.52 -43.08 11.88
C GLY A 16 13.49 -43.09 13.41
N GLY A 17 13.05 -44.21 13.99
CA GLY A 17 13.19 -44.47 15.42
C GLY A 17 14.64 -44.79 15.76
N VAL A 18 15.17 -44.14 16.80
CA VAL A 18 16.34 -44.63 17.54
C VAL A 18 15.90 -44.81 18.98
N ALA A 19 15.88 -46.07 19.40
CA ALA A 19 15.71 -46.47 20.78
C ALA A 19 17.03 -46.25 21.53
N VAL A 20 16.96 -45.69 22.74
CA VAL A 20 17.97 -45.92 23.77
C VAL A 20 17.23 -46.36 25.03
N ALA A 21 17.62 -47.52 25.52
CA ALA A 21 17.04 -48.20 26.67
C ALA A 21 17.73 -47.78 27.98
N ALA A 22 16.89 -47.72 29.02
CA ALA A 22 17.13 -48.12 30.41
C ALA A 22 18.33 -47.54 31.19
N TYR A 23 18.04 -46.89 32.32
CA TYR A 23 18.13 -47.60 33.59
C TYR A 23 17.28 -46.95 34.69
N ASN A 24 17.00 -47.78 35.69
CA ASN A 24 15.88 -47.71 36.60
C ASN A 24 16.27 -47.17 37.98
N SER A 25 15.27 -46.56 38.61
CA SER A 25 14.96 -46.55 40.04
C SER A 25 15.66 -45.68 41.08
N PHE A 26 14.74 -45.16 41.92
CA PHE A 26 14.78 -44.96 43.37
C PHE A 26 15.79 -43.91 43.86
N ARG A 27 15.45 -42.91 44.67
CA ARG A 27 14.51 -42.89 45.79
C ARG A 27 14.08 -41.43 46.01
N SER A 28 12.80 -41.23 46.28
CA SER A 28 12.39 -40.17 47.21
C SER A 28 13.08 -40.47 48.55
N ASN A 29 13.67 -39.46 49.16
CA ASN A 29 13.55 -39.22 50.60
C ASN A 29 14.26 -37.90 50.89
N ASP A 30 13.55 -36.97 51.50
CA ASP A 30 14.03 -36.41 52.74
C ASP A 30 12.86 -35.87 53.55
N ASN A 31 12.76 -36.40 54.76
CA ASN A 31 12.56 -35.65 55.99
C ASN A 31 12.38 -36.65 57.11
N THR A 32 13.45 -36.94 57.84
CA THR A 32 13.56 -36.52 59.25
C THR A 32 14.87 -37.03 59.81
N ALA A 33 15.70 -36.08 60.24
CA ALA A 33 16.79 -36.30 61.15
C ALA A 33 16.29 -36.89 62.47
N ALA A 34 17.01 -37.89 62.99
CA ALA A 34 17.13 -38.10 64.42
C ALA A 34 18.45 -38.82 64.71
N ASN A 35 19.24 -38.14 65.54
CA ASN A 35 20.49 -38.56 66.15
C ASN A 35 20.51 -40.02 66.60
N ASP A 36 21.61 -40.72 66.34
CA ASP A 36 22.09 -41.69 67.31
C ASP A 36 23.62 -41.70 67.41
N PHE A 37 24.08 -41.61 68.65
CA PHE A 37 25.47 -41.60 69.08
C PHE A 37 25.95 -43.05 69.15
N ALA A 38 26.99 -43.41 68.39
CA ALA A 38 27.74 -44.63 68.66
C ALA A 38 29.23 -44.45 68.35
N THR A 39 30.01 -44.43 69.42
CA THR A 39 31.46 -44.61 69.48
C THR A 39 31.88 -45.96 68.91
N ALA A 40 32.77 -45.99 67.91
CA ALA A 40 33.84 -47.00 67.78
C ALA A 40 34.84 -46.72 66.63
N ASN A 41 36.11 -46.61 67.04
CA ASN A 41 37.36 -47.02 66.37
C ASN A 41 38.03 -46.10 65.31
N PRO A 42 39.28 -45.64 65.55
CA PRO A 42 40.08 -44.88 64.59
C PRO A 42 41.07 -45.82 63.88
N GLN A 43 40.70 -46.40 62.74
CA GLN A 43 41.70 -46.92 61.81
C GLN A 43 41.15 -47.17 60.41
N ALA A 44 41.30 -46.19 59.54
CA ALA A 44 41.53 -46.37 58.11
C ALA A 44 41.96 -45.03 57.49
N THR A 45 43.27 -44.81 57.49
CA THR A 45 43.94 -43.87 56.60
C THR A 45 43.84 -44.37 55.16
N ALA A 46 43.30 -43.57 54.24
CA ALA A 46 43.92 -43.22 52.95
C ALA A 46 42.90 -42.59 51.98
N GLY A 47 43.09 -41.29 51.72
CA GLY A 47 43.08 -40.76 50.35
C GLY A 47 41.77 -40.26 49.76
N VAL A 48 41.27 -39.12 50.27
CA VAL A 48 40.77 -38.01 49.43
C VAL A 48 41.07 -36.71 50.19
N GLU A 49 42.21 -36.09 49.89
CA GLU A 49 42.46 -34.70 50.30
C GLU A 49 41.72 -33.80 49.31
N GLY A 50 40.61 -33.21 49.75
CA GLY A 50 39.79 -32.29 48.95
C GLY A 50 38.96 -31.35 49.82
N ASP A 51 39.56 -30.21 50.16
CA ASP A 51 38.97 -28.88 50.44
C ASP A 51 37.73 -28.74 51.34
N LEU A 52 37.84 -29.21 52.58
CA LEU A 52 37.02 -28.67 53.66
C LEU A 52 37.95 -28.13 54.75
N ALA A 53 37.88 -26.83 55.04
CA ALA A 53 38.53 -26.29 56.23
C ALA A 53 37.93 -26.95 57.48
N ALA A 54 38.72 -27.08 58.55
CA ALA A 54 38.32 -27.77 59.78
C ALA A 54 37.07 -27.20 60.48
N ASN A 55 36.54 -26.07 60.00
CA ASN A 55 35.33 -25.38 60.47
C ASN A 55 34.18 -25.34 59.44
N GLY A 56 34.28 -26.05 58.31
CA GLY A 56 33.23 -26.06 57.27
C GLY A 56 33.11 -24.76 56.46
N ALA A 57 34.06 -23.82 56.62
CA ALA A 57 34.14 -22.63 55.77
C ALA A 57 34.91 -22.96 54.47
N ILE A 58 34.46 -22.43 53.34
CA ILE A 58 35.24 -22.49 52.10
C ILE A 58 36.46 -21.58 52.29
N ASP A 59 37.66 -22.16 52.17
CA ASP A 59 38.91 -21.41 52.24
C ASP A 59 39.02 -20.52 50.99
N ALA A 60 38.66 -19.25 51.13
CA ALA A 60 38.66 -18.25 50.05
C ALA A 60 40.06 -18.04 49.44
N SER A 61 41.12 -18.54 50.09
CA SER A 61 42.51 -18.49 49.63
C SER A 61 42.81 -19.50 48.51
N LYS A 62 41.90 -20.44 48.22
CA LYS A 62 42.06 -21.51 47.25
C LYS A 62 41.04 -21.49 46.11
N LEU A 63 40.42 -20.33 45.86
CA LEU A 63 39.55 -20.16 44.71
C LEU A 63 40.39 -20.22 43.43
N GLU A 64 40.24 -21.31 42.70
CA GLU A 64 40.86 -21.49 41.40
C GLU A 64 40.03 -20.80 40.32
N TYR A 65 40.71 -20.31 39.29
CA TYR A 65 40.09 -19.60 38.19
C TYR A 65 40.62 -20.12 36.85
N ALA A 66 39.71 -20.20 35.88
CA ALA A 66 40.02 -20.43 34.48
C ALA A 66 40.08 -19.09 33.74
N ASP A 67 41.07 -18.90 32.87
CA ASP A 67 41.18 -17.70 32.03
C ASP A 67 40.26 -17.84 30.81
N VAL A 68 39.41 -16.86 30.53
CA VAL A 68 38.57 -16.86 29.33
C VAL A 68 39.40 -16.44 28.12
N VAL A 69 39.44 -17.29 27.10
CA VAL A 69 40.23 -17.10 25.87
C VAL A 69 39.36 -16.58 24.73
N ASN A 70 38.13 -17.06 24.60
CA ASN A 70 37.21 -16.62 23.55
C ASN A 70 35.76 -16.61 24.04
N VAL A 71 35.00 -15.61 23.59
CA VAL A 71 33.56 -15.51 23.86
C VAL A 71 32.84 -15.32 22.52
N LYS A 72 32.04 -16.30 22.13
CA LYS A 72 31.22 -16.26 20.91
C LYS A 72 29.74 -16.19 21.27
N GLU A 73 29.08 -15.12 20.81
CA GLU A 73 27.64 -14.95 20.99
C GLU A 73 26.85 -16.01 20.20
N LEU A 74 25.83 -16.55 20.85
CA LEU A 74 24.85 -17.44 20.26
C LEU A 74 23.58 -16.64 20.00
N THR A 75 23.24 -16.48 18.73
CA THR A 75 22.08 -15.70 18.30
C THR A 75 21.01 -16.60 17.70
N GLU A 76 19.74 -16.28 17.98
CA GLU A 76 18.58 -16.93 17.40
C GLU A 76 17.65 -15.92 16.74
N LYS A 77 16.99 -16.34 15.65
CA LYS A 77 16.01 -15.49 14.95
C LYS A 77 14.68 -15.53 15.67
N LYS A 78 14.31 -14.44 16.34
CA LYS A 78 12.98 -14.27 16.94
C LYS A 78 12.09 -13.35 16.11
N PRO A 79 10.76 -13.57 16.06
CA PRO A 79 9.86 -12.71 15.32
C PRO A 79 9.80 -11.32 15.96
N LEU A 80 10.02 -10.28 15.15
CA LEU A 80 9.96 -8.89 15.61
C LEU A 80 8.57 -8.31 15.30
N TYR A 81 7.94 -7.75 16.33
CA TYR A 81 6.66 -7.07 16.24
C TYR A 81 6.80 -5.61 16.64
N ALA A 82 5.99 -4.75 16.03
CA ALA A 82 5.86 -3.35 16.41
C ALA A 82 4.40 -3.00 16.68
N THR A 83 4.20 -2.02 17.55
CA THR A 83 2.86 -1.52 17.93
C THR A 83 2.43 -0.44 16.94
N VAL A 84 1.24 -0.57 16.38
CA VAL A 84 0.69 0.42 15.46
C VAL A 84 0.19 1.62 16.27
N ILE A 85 0.68 2.81 15.92
CA ILE A 85 0.30 4.07 16.58
C ILE A 85 -0.51 4.99 15.65
N GLY A 86 -0.45 4.79 14.33
CA GLY A 86 -1.18 5.59 13.35
C GLY A 86 -1.51 4.81 12.07
N THR A 87 -2.66 5.13 11.46
CA THR A 87 -3.13 4.46 10.25
C THR A 87 -3.86 5.42 9.33
N GLU A 88 -3.25 5.77 8.20
CA GLU A 88 -3.78 6.73 7.24
C GLU A 88 -4.17 6.01 5.94
N PRO A 89 -5.45 6.07 5.50
CA PRO A 89 -5.87 5.46 4.26
C PRO A 89 -5.39 6.26 3.04
N VAL A 90 -4.84 5.57 2.06
CA VAL A 90 -4.46 6.15 0.77
C VAL A 90 -5.59 5.91 -0.23
N LYS A 91 -6.24 7.01 -0.63
CA LYS A 91 -7.39 6.98 -1.53
C LYS A 91 -6.93 7.24 -2.97
N GLU A 92 -7.46 6.43 -3.89
CA GLU A 92 -7.34 6.65 -5.32
C GLU A 92 -8.70 7.09 -5.85
N THR A 93 -8.71 8.18 -6.61
CA THR A 93 -9.92 8.74 -7.22
C THR A 93 -9.92 8.44 -8.70
N SER A 94 -10.98 7.81 -9.20
CA SER A 94 -11.21 7.61 -10.62
C SER A 94 -12.40 8.45 -11.07
N THR A 95 -12.18 9.29 -12.08
CA THR A 95 -13.23 10.06 -12.74
C THR A 95 -13.54 9.42 -14.07
N THR A 96 -14.77 8.96 -14.25
CA THR A 96 -15.26 8.47 -15.53
C THR A 96 -16.21 9.52 -16.12
N SER A 97 -15.93 9.93 -17.36
CA SER A 97 -16.77 10.86 -18.11
C SER A 97 -17.55 10.06 -19.14
N THR A 98 -18.88 10.10 -19.05
CA THR A 98 -19.76 9.45 -20.02
C THR A 98 -20.40 10.53 -20.90
N PRO A 99 -19.97 10.68 -22.17
CA PRO A 99 -20.59 11.63 -23.07
C PRO A 99 -22.00 11.14 -23.43
N ARG A 100 -22.99 12.03 -23.36
CA ARG A 100 -24.31 11.79 -23.93
C ARG A 100 -24.70 12.93 -24.85
N GLU A 101 -25.34 12.57 -25.95
CA GLU A 101 -25.82 13.54 -26.93
C GLU A 101 -27.19 14.07 -26.51
N VAL A 102 -27.30 15.38 -26.37
CA VAL A 102 -28.55 16.07 -26.07
C VAL A 102 -28.95 16.87 -27.30
N CYS A 103 -30.04 16.44 -27.94
CA CYS A 103 -30.63 17.14 -29.06
C CYS A 103 -31.80 18.00 -28.60
N GLN A 104 -31.81 19.26 -29.05
CA GLN A 104 -32.92 20.19 -28.85
C GLN A 104 -33.38 20.73 -30.21
N ASP A 105 -34.69 20.81 -30.38
CA ASP A 105 -35.29 21.45 -31.55
C ASP A 105 -35.32 22.96 -31.31
N VAL A 106 -34.49 23.70 -32.03
CA VAL A 106 -34.43 25.16 -31.97
C VAL A 106 -35.03 25.76 -33.23
N VAL A 107 -35.89 26.76 -33.05
CA VAL A 107 -36.48 27.49 -34.17
C VAL A 107 -35.45 28.51 -34.65
N VAL A 108 -34.78 28.22 -35.75
CA VAL A 108 -33.87 29.18 -36.39
C VAL A 108 -34.64 30.01 -37.40
N GLN A 109 -34.35 31.31 -37.40
CA GLN A 109 -34.90 32.26 -38.36
C GLN A 109 -33.91 32.36 -39.52
N GLU A 110 -34.16 31.60 -40.58
CA GLU A 110 -33.35 31.66 -41.79
C GLU A 110 -34.00 32.62 -42.78
N ARG A 111 -33.22 33.56 -43.32
CA ARG A 111 -33.66 34.38 -44.45
C ARG A 111 -33.62 33.48 -45.68
N ALA A 112 -34.80 33.10 -46.18
CA ALA A 112 -34.87 32.34 -47.42
C ALA A 112 -34.10 33.10 -48.52
N PRO A 113 -33.29 32.43 -49.34
CA PRO A 113 -32.59 33.08 -50.44
C PRO A 113 -33.64 33.79 -51.29
N GLU A 114 -33.45 35.09 -51.51
CA GLU A 114 -34.26 35.86 -52.45
C GLU A 114 -34.23 35.08 -53.76
N ARG A 115 -35.38 34.48 -54.14
CA ARG A 115 -35.53 34.08 -55.53
C ARG A 115 -35.53 35.38 -56.27
N ASP A 116 -34.40 35.70 -56.90
CA ASP A 116 -34.28 36.83 -57.81
C ASP A 116 -35.53 36.84 -58.69
N GLY A 117 -36.39 37.79 -58.36
CA GLY A 117 -37.69 37.97 -58.95
C GLY A 117 -37.45 38.39 -60.38
N ASN A 118 -37.48 37.41 -61.27
CA ASN A 118 -38.08 37.54 -62.58
C ASN A 118 -37.71 38.86 -63.31
N VAL A 119 -36.45 38.99 -63.73
CA VAL A 119 -36.07 39.91 -64.83
C VAL A 119 -36.90 39.61 -66.11
N GLY A 120 -37.60 38.48 -66.18
CA GLY A 120 -38.56 38.16 -67.24
C GLY A 120 -39.89 38.92 -67.19
N GLY A 121 -40.31 39.45 -66.03
CA GLY A 121 -41.60 40.14 -65.89
C GLY A 121 -41.60 41.55 -66.49
N THR A 122 -40.48 42.25 -66.38
CA THR A 122 -40.33 43.64 -66.83
C THR A 122 -40.13 43.74 -68.35
N VAL A 123 -39.54 42.71 -68.97
CA VAL A 123 -39.33 42.67 -70.43
C VAL A 123 -40.64 42.40 -71.18
N ALA A 124 -41.55 41.59 -70.62
CA ALA A 124 -42.84 41.30 -71.24
C ALA A 124 -43.79 42.51 -71.27
N GLY A 125 -43.79 43.35 -70.23
CA GLY A 125 -44.64 44.55 -70.17
C GLY A 125 -44.27 45.62 -71.21
N ALA A 126 -42.97 45.75 -71.54
CA ALA A 126 -42.49 46.70 -72.54
C ALA A 126 -42.92 46.33 -73.97
N ILE A 127 -42.98 45.03 -74.30
CA ILE A 127 -43.40 44.58 -75.63
C ILE A 127 -44.91 44.76 -75.81
N ILE A 128 -45.71 44.41 -74.79
CA ILE A 128 -47.18 44.56 -74.87
C ILE A 128 -47.57 46.05 -74.91
N GLY A 129 -46.92 46.91 -74.12
CA GLY A 129 -47.17 48.36 -74.14
C GLY A 129 -46.71 49.05 -75.43
N GLY A 130 -45.60 48.60 -76.02
CA GLY A 130 -45.06 49.15 -77.27
C GLY A 130 -45.90 48.83 -78.51
N LEU A 131 -46.59 47.68 -78.52
CA LEU A 131 -47.43 47.27 -79.65
C LEU A 131 -48.82 47.92 -79.64
N VAL A 132 -49.42 48.13 -78.46
CA VAL A 132 -50.73 48.79 -78.34
C VAL A 132 -50.64 50.31 -78.58
N GLY A 133 -49.53 50.95 -78.19
CA GLY A 133 -49.31 52.39 -78.43
C GLY A 133 -49.17 52.80 -79.89
N ASN A 134 -48.85 51.87 -80.80
CA ASN A 134 -48.66 52.16 -82.22
C ASN A 134 -49.97 52.18 -83.04
N GLN A 135 -51.10 51.74 -82.47
CA GLN A 135 -52.38 51.65 -83.20
C GLN A 135 -53.32 52.86 -82.98
N VAL A 136 -53.01 53.73 -82.01
CA VAL A 136 -53.85 54.89 -81.66
C VAL A 136 -53.15 56.19 -82.12
N GLY A 137 -53.09 56.44 -83.43
CA GLY A 137 -52.64 57.76 -83.93
C GLY A 137 -52.14 57.79 -85.38
N GLY A 138 -52.73 58.66 -86.21
CA GLY A 138 -52.26 58.97 -87.57
C GLY A 138 -51.20 60.08 -87.61
N GLY A 139 -50.27 60.03 -88.56
CA GLY A 139 -49.25 61.07 -88.80
C GLY A 139 -47.91 60.89 -88.06
N THR A 140 -47.03 61.91 -88.12
CA THR A 140 -45.68 61.91 -87.50
C THR A 140 -45.68 61.84 -85.96
N GLY A 141 -46.85 62.00 -85.32
CA GLY A 141 -47.02 61.88 -83.86
C GLY A 141 -46.84 60.46 -83.30
N LYS A 142 -46.95 59.41 -84.13
CA LYS A 142 -46.81 58.00 -83.72
C LYS A 142 -45.43 57.63 -83.17
N LYS A 143 -44.36 58.21 -83.71
CA LYS A 143 -43.00 57.95 -83.22
C LYS A 143 -42.72 58.58 -81.85
N ALA A 144 -43.31 59.75 -81.59
CA ALA A 144 -43.18 60.43 -80.31
C ALA A 144 -43.96 59.69 -79.20
N ALA A 145 -45.17 59.22 -79.50
CA ALA A 145 -46.03 58.50 -78.55
C ALA A 145 -45.42 57.16 -78.09
N THR A 146 -44.80 56.38 -78.98
CA THR A 146 -44.15 55.11 -78.60
C THR A 146 -42.93 55.31 -77.70
N VAL A 147 -42.11 56.34 -77.96
CA VAL A 147 -40.95 56.66 -77.11
C VAL A 147 -41.40 57.21 -75.75
N ALA A 148 -42.47 58.01 -75.73
CA ALA A 148 -43.06 58.51 -74.49
C ALA A 148 -43.72 57.40 -73.65
N GLY A 149 -44.41 56.44 -74.28
CA GLY A 149 -45.05 55.31 -73.60
C GLY A 149 -44.05 54.35 -72.95
N ALA A 150 -42.92 54.08 -73.62
CA ALA A 150 -41.84 53.26 -73.07
C ALA A 150 -41.13 53.96 -71.88
N ALA A 151 -40.90 55.28 -71.98
CA ALA A 151 -40.30 56.06 -70.89
C ALA A 151 -41.25 56.19 -69.68
N ALA A 152 -42.56 56.37 -69.91
CA ALA A 152 -43.56 56.43 -68.85
C ALA A 152 -43.78 55.08 -68.16
N GLY A 153 -43.77 53.98 -68.91
CA GLY A 153 -43.85 52.61 -68.36
C GLY A 153 -42.63 52.25 -67.50
N GLY A 154 -41.43 52.72 -67.89
CA GLY A 154 -40.21 52.53 -67.11
C GLY A 154 -40.16 53.33 -65.80
N TYR A 155 -40.76 54.53 -65.76
CA TYR A 155 -40.70 55.39 -64.58
C TYR A 155 -41.64 54.94 -63.45
N ILE A 156 -42.78 54.33 -63.78
CA ILE A 156 -43.72 53.80 -62.78
C ILE A 156 -43.22 52.46 -62.18
N GLY A 157 -42.44 51.69 -62.93
CA GLY A 157 -41.87 50.42 -62.46
C GLY A 157 -40.90 50.56 -61.28
N ASN A 158 -40.23 51.71 -61.16
CA ASN A 158 -39.20 51.95 -60.13
C ASN A 158 -39.75 52.36 -58.75
N ARG A 159 -41.08 52.32 -58.56
CA ARG A 159 -41.72 52.64 -57.27
C ARG A 159 -42.38 51.45 -56.58
N VAL A 160 -42.64 50.37 -57.31
CA VAL A 160 -43.16 49.12 -56.71
C VAL A 160 -42.06 48.34 -55.99
N ASP A 161 -40.79 48.60 -56.29
CA ASP A 161 -39.66 47.84 -55.76
C ASP A 161 -38.99 48.47 -54.51
N ARG A 162 -39.72 49.30 -53.76
CA ARG A 162 -39.21 49.89 -52.50
C ARG A 162 -39.80 49.28 -51.23
N ASN A 163 -40.72 48.32 -51.39
CA ASN A 163 -41.29 47.53 -50.31
C ASN A 163 -40.90 46.05 -50.42
N HIS A 164 -39.73 45.73 -50.99
CA HIS A 164 -39.07 44.46 -50.70
C HIS A 164 -38.57 44.51 -49.25
N VAL A 165 -39.52 44.33 -48.32
CA VAL A 165 -39.24 43.89 -46.97
C VAL A 165 -38.47 42.58 -47.13
N GLY A 166 -37.17 42.65 -46.82
CA GLY A 166 -36.21 41.59 -47.06
C GLY A 166 -36.77 40.22 -46.70
N GLY A 167 -36.46 39.24 -47.57
CA GLY A 167 -36.93 37.87 -47.58
C GLY A 167 -37.74 37.41 -46.38
N LYS A 168 -38.98 36.95 -46.64
CA LYS A 168 -39.89 36.35 -45.65
C LYS A 168 -39.08 35.48 -44.68
N VAL A 169 -39.00 35.93 -43.43
CA VAL A 169 -38.33 35.17 -42.37
C VAL A 169 -39.12 33.89 -42.21
N VAL A 170 -38.54 32.78 -42.65
CA VAL A 170 -39.15 31.47 -42.49
C VAL A 170 -38.53 30.84 -41.27
N SER A 171 -39.37 30.55 -40.29
CA SER A 171 -38.98 29.76 -39.12
C SER A 171 -38.76 28.32 -39.57
N ARG A 172 -37.53 27.83 -39.46
CA ARG A 172 -37.20 26.42 -39.68
C ARG A 172 -36.82 25.82 -38.33
N THR A 173 -37.47 24.72 -37.96
CA THR A 173 -37.04 23.93 -36.79
C THR A 173 -35.78 23.17 -37.18
N GLU A 174 -34.67 23.47 -36.52
CA GLU A 174 -33.39 22.78 -36.68
C GLU A 174 -33.08 21.97 -35.42
N ARG A 175 -32.73 20.70 -35.61
CA ARG A 175 -32.29 19.81 -34.53
C ARG A 175 -30.83 20.10 -34.24
N GLN A 176 -30.55 20.79 -33.13
CA GLN A 176 -29.19 21.01 -32.68
C GLN A 176 -28.83 20.00 -31.58
N CYS A 177 -27.89 19.12 -31.88
CA CYS A 177 -27.35 18.17 -30.93
C CYS A 177 -26.00 18.66 -30.40
N HIS A 178 -25.82 18.61 -29.09
CA HIS A 178 -24.53 18.87 -28.44
C HIS A 178 -24.22 17.76 -27.44
N THR A 179 -22.93 17.43 -27.32
CA THR A 179 -22.46 16.45 -26.36
C THR A 179 -22.32 17.09 -25.01
N VAL A 180 -23.03 16.55 -24.01
CA VAL A 180 -22.79 16.88 -22.60
C VAL A 180 -22.08 15.72 -21.94
N SER A 181 -21.07 16.03 -21.13
CA SER A 181 -20.30 15.03 -20.40
C SER A 181 -20.80 14.99 -18.96
N ASP A 182 -21.41 13.89 -18.57
CA ASP A 182 -21.69 13.61 -17.16
C ASP A 182 -20.44 12.96 -16.56
N SER A 183 -19.89 13.56 -15.50
CA SER A 183 -18.73 13.00 -14.79
C SER A 183 -19.19 12.31 -13.51
N SER A 184 -18.66 11.11 -13.28
CA SER A 184 -18.85 10.36 -12.05
C SER A 184 -17.49 10.12 -11.41
N THR A 185 -17.36 10.47 -10.14
CA THR A 185 -16.14 10.33 -9.36
C THR A 185 -16.33 9.25 -8.31
N SER A 186 -15.46 8.24 -8.34
CA SER A 186 -15.43 7.18 -7.33
C SER A 186 -14.07 7.16 -6.64
N SER A 187 -14.05 7.10 -5.30
CA SER A 187 -12.83 6.99 -4.51
C SER A 187 -12.76 5.63 -3.82
N LYS A 188 -11.64 4.91 -3.97
CA LYS A 188 -11.37 3.65 -3.26
C LYS A 188 -10.09 3.76 -2.44
N THR A 189 -10.06 3.14 -1.26
CA THR A 189 -8.82 3.00 -0.48
C THR A 189 -7.97 1.90 -1.10
N VAL A 190 -6.76 2.22 -1.54
CA VAL A 190 -5.85 1.27 -2.20
C VAL A 190 -4.74 0.75 -1.30
N ALA A 191 -4.45 1.46 -0.20
CA ALA A 191 -3.42 1.09 0.76
C ALA A 191 -3.59 1.89 2.06
N TYR A 192 -2.74 1.59 3.04
CA TYR A 192 -2.61 2.36 4.27
C TYR A 192 -1.15 2.73 4.51
N ASN A 193 -0.90 3.98 4.88
CA ASN A 193 0.36 4.39 5.47
C ASN A 193 0.24 4.19 6.99
N VAL A 194 1.14 3.37 7.54
CA VAL A 194 1.09 2.90 8.92
C VAL A 194 2.29 3.44 9.65
N THR A 195 2.05 4.13 10.75
CA THR A 195 3.09 4.57 11.68
C THR A 195 3.12 3.61 12.85
N TYR A 196 4.29 3.10 13.20
CA TYR A 196 4.48 2.09 14.24
C TYR A 196 5.62 2.46 15.18
N ARG A 197 5.54 1.95 16.41
CA ARG A 197 6.59 2.04 17.42
C ARG A 197 7.23 0.67 17.64
N ASN A 198 8.54 0.62 17.52
CA ASN A 198 9.37 -0.54 17.80
C ASN A 198 9.53 -0.78 19.31
N PRO A 199 9.91 -1.99 19.75
CA PRO A 199 10.18 -2.28 21.16
C PRO A 199 11.31 -1.43 21.76
N ASP A 200 12.27 -1.00 20.95
CA ASP A 200 13.35 -0.08 21.32
C ASP A 200 12.89 1.38 21.51
N GLY A 201 11.60 1.67 21.28
CA GLY A 201 11.01 3.00 21.38
C GLY A 201 11.09 3.85 20.11
N THR A 202 11.85 3.42 19.10
CA THR A 202 11.95 4.13 17.82
C THR A 202 10.62 4.04 17.05
N THR A 203 10.39 5.00 16.16
CA THR A 203 9.17 5.06 15.34
C THR A 203 9.52 4.91 13.87
N GLY A 204 8.75 4.11 13.15
CA GLY A 204 8.90 3.90 11.72
C GLY A 204 7.57 4.04 10.98
N THR A 205 7.65 4.07 9.65
CA THR A 205 6.47 4.08 8.78
C THR A 205 6.57 2.97 7.74
N MET A 206 5.45 2.35 7.39
CA MET A 206 5.38 1.40 6.28
C MET A 206 4.05 1.50 5.53
N ARG A 207 4.00 0.94 4.31
CA ARG A 207 2.77 0.86 3.51
C ARG A 207 2.21 -0.55 3.51
N THR A 208 0.92 -0.69 3.77
CA THR A 208 0.21 -1.98 3.78
C THR A 208 -0.92 -1.98 2.76
N GLY A 209 -1.26 -3.16 2.22
CA GLY A 209 -2.39 -3.32 1.29
C GLY A 209 -3.76 -3.36 1.97
N SER A 210 -3.80 -3.67 3.27
CA SER A 210 -5.02 -3.76 4.08
C SER A 210 -4.83 -3.02 5.40
N LYS A 211 -5.94 -2.68 6.08
CA LYS A 211 -5.88 -1.96 7.35
C LYS A 211 -5.19 -2.85 8.41
N PRO A 212 -4.06 -2.43 9.00
CA PRO A 212 -3.39 -3.20 10.04
C PRO A 212 -4.23 -3.27 11.33
N GLY A 213 -3.92 -4.26 12.17
CA GLY A 213 -4.42 -4.33 13.55
C GLY A 213 -3.61 -3.44 14.51
N SER A 214 -3.61 -3.80 15.80
CA SER A 214 -2.84 -3.10 16.84
C SER A 214 -1.34 -3.37 16.77
N GLN A 215 -0.92 -4.46 16.12
CA GLN A 215 0.48 -4.84 15.96
C GLN A 215 0.77 -5.32 14.54
N ILE A 216 2.01 -5.13 14.12
CA ILE A 216 2.52 -5.56 12.81
C ILE A 216 3.80 -6.37 13.00
N ARG A 217 3.96 -7.43 12.19
CA ARG A 217 5.18 -8.22 12.15
C ARG A 217 6.16 -7.56 11.19
N LEU A 218 7.29 -7.09 11.70
CA LEU A 218 8.35 -6.46 10.89
C LEU A 218 9.29 -7.48 10.26
N GLY A 219 9.35 -8.69 10.82
CA GLY A 219 10.19 -9.76 10.30
C GLY A 219 10.75 -10.61 11.42
N SER A 220 12.07 -10.79 11.41
CA SER A 220 12.83 -11.47 12.47
C SER A 220 14.08 -10.69 12.81
N GLU A 221 14.44 -10.66 14.08
CA GLU A 221 15.66 -10.08 14.61
C GLU A 221 16.51 -11.16 15.28
N ASN A 222 17.83 -10.95 15.33
CA ASN A 222 18.74 -11.84 16.05
C ASN A 222 18.78 -11.43 17.51
N GLU A 223 18.37 -12.32 18.40
CA GLU A 223 18.48 -12.14 19.84
C GLU A 223 19.61 -13.01 20.38
N VAL A 224 20.47 -12.45 21.24
CA VAL A 224 21.53 -13.22 21.91
C VAL A 224 20.86 -14.07 22.99
N VAL A 225 20.94 -15.39 22.83
CA VAL A 225 20.36 -16.37 23.74
C VAL A 225 21.41 -17.04 24.63
N GLY A 226 22.68 -16.69 24.46
CA GLY A 226 23.78 -17.18 25.29
C GLY A 226 25.15 -16.99 24.65
N TYR A 227 26.15 -17.63 25.22
CA TYR A 227 27.56 -17.49 24.88
C TYR A 227 28.23 -18.85 24.86
N ASN A 228 28.96 -19.14 23.79
CA ASN A 228 29.95 -20.21 23.77
C ASN A 228 31.28 -19.63 24.24
N VAL A 229 31.72 -20.08 25.41
CA VAL A 229 32.86 -19.53 26.11
C VAL A 229 33.97 -20.56 26.09
N THR A 230 35.08 -20.23 25.41
CA THR A 230 36.30 -21.03 25.44
C THR A 230 37.20 -20.49 26.56
N TYR A 231 37.48 -21.33 27.55
CA TYR A 231 38.36 -21.01 28.67
C TYR A 231 39.58 -21.93 28.67
N ARG A 232 40.64 -21.48 29.34
CA ARG A 232 41.86 -22.26 29.58
C ARG A 232 42.04 -22.48 31.06
N TYR A 233 42.15 -23.74 31.44
CA TYR A 233 42.40 -24.17 32.81
C TYR A 233 43.42 -25.32 32.80
N ASN A 234 44.44 -25.23 33.65
CA ASN A 234 45.58 -26.17 33.66
C ASN A 234 46.24 -26.41 32.29
N GLY A 235 46.28 -25.37 31.45
CA GLY A 235 46.87 -25.42 30.11
C GLY A 235 46.01 -26.07 29.02
N ALA A 236 44.85 -26.64 29.37
CA ALA A 236 43.89 -27.17 28.41
C ALA A 236 42.79 -26.14 28.10
N GLU A 237 42.39 -26.05 26.82
CA GLU A 237 41.26 -25.23 26.40
C GLU A 237 39.97 -26.06 26.34
N GLN A 238 38.90 -25.53 26.89
CA GLN A 238 37.57 -26.16 26.91
C GLN A 238 36.51 -25.13 26.56
N THR A 239 35.41 -25.57 25.94
CA THR A 239 34.29 -24.69 25.58
C THR A 239 33.03 -25.11 26.33
N ILE A 240 32.38 -24.15 26.97
CA ILE A 240 31.12 -24.32 27.69
C ILE A 240 30.08 -23.32 27.18
N ARG A 241 28.80 -23.69 27.28
CA ARG A 241 27.68 -22.79 26.97
C ARG A 241 27.22 -22.10 28.24
N MET A 242 27.10 -20.78 28.18
CA MET A 242 26.66 -19.93 29.29
C MET A 242 25.46 -19.08 28.84
N ASP A 243 24.54 -18.78 29.75
CA ASP A 243 23.37 -17.94 29.45
C ASP A 243 23.72 -16.45 29.52
N GLU A 244 24.63 -16.07 30.42
CA GLU A 244 25.11 -14.71 30.62
C GLU A 244 26.52 -14.52 30.05
N LYS A 245 26.88 -13.27 29.76
CA LYS A 245 28.21 -12.93 29.25
C LYS A 245 29.24 -13.17 30.37
N PRO A 246 30.26 -14.01 30.15
CA PRO A 246 31.27 -14.24 31.17
C PRO A 246 32.14 -12.99 31.39
N GLY A 247 32.76 -12.90 32.57
CA GLY A 247 33.90 -12.02 32.80
C GLY A 247 35.19 -12.59 32.20
N ASP A 248 36.33 -11.97 32.52
CA ASP A 248 37.65 -12.40 32.02
C ASP A 248 38.13 -13.73 32.63
N LYS A 249 37.53 -14.13 33.77
CA LYS A 249 37.86 -15.35 34.51
C LYS A 249 36.60 -16.04 34.99
N LEU A 250 36.64 -17.37 35.00
CA LEU A 250 35.56 -18.21 35.52
C LEU A 250 36.02 -18.94 36.79
N PRO A 251 35.22 -18.96 37.86
CA PRO A 251 35.56 -19.70 39.07
C PRO A 251 35.53 -21.21 38.80
N VAL A 252 36.48 -21.92 39.39
CA VAL A 252 36.59 -23.37 39.34
C VAL A 252 36.36 -23.93 40.74
N ILE A 253 35.40 -24.84 40.87
CA ILE A 253 35.07 -25.51 42.12
C ILE A 253 35.19 -27.02 41.88
N ASN A 254 35.99 -27.71 42.69
CA ASN A 254 36.28 -29.14 42.53
C ASN A 254 36.81 -29.52 41.13
N GLY A 255 37.56 -28.62 40.48
CA GLY A 255 38.10 -28.82 39.14
C GLY A 255 37.10 -28.62 37.99
N GLU A 256 35.85 -28.23 38.28
CA GLU A 256 34.83 -27.91 37.28
C GLU A 256 34.53 -26.42 37.26
N VAL A 257 34.41 -25.84 36.05
CA VAL A 257 34.05 -24.44 35.87
C VAL A 257 32.57 -24.25 36.21
N VAL A 258 32.28 -23.34 37.13
CA VAL A 258 30.89 -23.00 37.45
C VAL A 258 30.38 -21.91 36.52
N THR A 259 29.21 -22.16 35.92
CA THR A 259 28.58 -21.23 34.96
C THR A 259 27.54 -20.31 35.61
N GLN A 260 27.19 -20.58 36.86
CA GLN A 260 26.26 -19.76 37.63
C GLN A 260 27.04 -18.63 38.27
N THR A 261 26.85 -17.40 37.78
CA THR A 261 27.10 -16.21 38.57
C THR A 261 26.19 -16.32 39.78
N ALA A 262 26.72 -16.65 40.97
CA ALA A 262 25.94 -16.55 42.19
C ALA A 262 25.47 -15.09 42.28
N SER A 263 24.22 -14.84 41.94
CA SER A 263 23.61 -13.53 42.08
C SER A 263 23.61 -13.26 43.57
N ALA A 264 24.57 -12.45 44.04
CA ALA A 264 24.49 -11.87 45.36
C ALA A 264 23.27 -10.94 45.34
N ALA A 265 22.10 -11.52 45.62
CA ALA A 265 20.88 -10.78 45.89
C ALA A 265 21.20 -9.87 47.07
N SER A 266 21.45 -8.60 46.76
CA SER A 266 21.45 -7.56 47.76
C SER A 266 20.00 -7.48 48.24
N ASP A 267 19.76 -8.08 49.40
CA ASP A 267 18.52 -8.00 50.15
C ASP A 267 18.28 -6.54 50.49
N GLY A 268 17.59 -5.84 49.58
CA GLY A 268 17.17 -4.46 49.71
C GLY A 268 16.15 -4.38 50.84
N THR A 269 16.66 -4.11 52.03
CA THR A 269 15.91 -3.82 53.24
C THR A 269 14.83 -2.78 52.92
N GLN A 270 13.57 -3.16 53.10
CA GLN A 270 12.42 -2.26 53.12
C GLN A 270 12.64 -1.19 54.20
N GLY A 271 12.48 0.07 53.82
CA GLY A 271 12.30 1.22 54.70
C GLY A 271 11.06 1.99 54.29
#